data_AF-A0A6J4RX49-F1
#
_entry.id   AF-A0A6J4RX49-F1
#
_cell.length_a   1.000
_cell.length_b   1.000
_cell.length_c   1.000
_cell.angle_alpha   90.00
_cell.angle_beta   90.00
_cell.angle_gamma   90.00
#
_symmetry.space_group_name_H-M   'P 1'
#
loop_
_entity.id
_entity.type
_entity.pdbx_description
1 polymer ?
#
loop_
_entity_poly.entity_id
_entity_poly.type
_entity_poly.pdbx_seq_one_letter_code
_entity_poly.pdbx_strand_id
1 'polypeptide(L)'
;MKARKVKALDPDGPLGDQLERIVRVRTAELFAFMPRAGEPDEVAHLHDMRIAAKRLRYILEIAEESFGPYAATASKRTKELQDLLGEIHDCDVTLPRVLALTGRARAEDVETARTKAGAAKDLEPKLASGGPNAQAYRGLAALATYYRARRELLFDRFLVFWEALQREGFRARLEYAAAERPGGPEPSADGNGRAGEPGLRSALSTP
;
A
#
# COMPACT_ATOMS: atom_id res chain seq x y z
N MET A 1 8.12 -6.79 0.81
CA MET A 1 8.87 -6.47 -0.43
C MET A 1 9.75 -5.20 -0.35
N LYS A 2 10.89 -5.17 -1.06
CA LYS A 2 11.74 -3.97 -1.27
C LYS A 2 11.22 -3.12 -2.45
N ALA A 3 11.20 -1.79 -2.27
CA ALA A 3 10.75 -0.88 -3.31
C ALA A 3 11.60 -0.96 -4.58
N ARG A 4 10.97 -0.87 -5.75
CA ARG A 4 11.71 -0.70 -7.03
C ARG A 4 12.60 0.55 -6.97
N LYS A 5 13.84 0.42 -7.44
CA LYS A 5 14.79 1.53 -7.50
C LYS A 5 14.34 2.53 -8.57
N VAL A 6 14.25 3.81 -8.19
CA VAL A 6 14.06 4.89 -9.15
C VAL A 6 15.44 5.24 -9.71
N LYS A 7 15.62 5.08 -11.03
CA LYS A 7 16.90 5.38 -11.71
C LYS A 7 16.92 6.85 -12.12
N ALA A 8 18.13 7.40 -12.30
CA ALA A 8 18.35 8.76 -12.79
C ALA A 8 17.63 9.86 -11.97
N LEU A 9 17.65 9.71 -10.64
CA LEU A 9 17.32 10.81 -9.76
C LEU A 9 18.51 11.76 -9.70
N ASP A 10 18.24 13.04 -9.92
CA ASP A 10 19.21 14.13 -9.80
C ASP A 10 18.81 14.98 -8.59
N PRO A 11 19.57 14.95 -7.49
CA PRO A 11 19.24 15.69 -6.28
C PRO A 11 19.28 17.22 -6.49
N ASP A 12 20.00 17.69 -7.50
CA ASP A 12 20.15 19.12 -7.80
C ASP A 12 19.17 19.58 -8.90
N GLY A 13 18.40 18.64 -9.48
CA GLY A 13 17.42 18.92 -10.53
C GLY A 13 16.08 19.42 -9.99
N PRO A 14 15.18 19.90 -10.88
CA PRO A 14 13.87 20.42 -10.47
C PRO A 14 13.03 19.37 -9.74
N LEU A 15 12.42 19.75 -8.61
CA LEU A 15 11.64 18.84 -7.76
C LEU A 15 10.52 18.13 -8.57
N GLY A 16 9.81 18.86 -9.42
CA GLY A 16 8.74 18.30 -10.26
C GLY A 16 9.22 17.13 -11.13
N ASP A 17 10.38 17.27 -11.79
CA ASP A 17 10.98 16.23 -12.61
C ASP A 17 11.35 14.99 -11.78
N GLN A 18 11.87 15.19 -10.58
CA GLN A 18 12.20 14.07 -9.68
C GLN A 18 10.92 13.37 -9.19
N LEU A 19 9.91 14.13 -8.80
CA LEU A 19 8.61 13.61 -8.36
C LEU A 19 7.91 12.83 -9.49
N GLU A 20 8.00 13.31 -10.73
CA GLU A 20 7.38 12.67 -11.89
C GLU A 20 7.98 11.27 -12.06
N ARG A 21 9.32 11.17 -12.07
CA ARG A 21 10.03 9.90 -12.14
C ARG A 21 9.64 8.95 -11.02
N ILE A 22 9.54 9.45 -9.78
CA ILE A 22 9.15 8.63 -8.62
C ILE A 22 7.72 8.15 -8.78
N VAL A 23 6.76 9.03 -9.09
CA VAL A 23 5.34 8.68 -9.25
C VAL A 23 5.17 7.66 -10.37
N ARG A 24 5.82 7.81 -11.52
CA ARG A 24 5.74 6.81 -12.61
C ARG A 24 6.24 5.44 -12.16
N VAL A 25 7.37 5.37 -11.45
CA VAL A 25 7.90 4.10 -10.92
C VAL A 25 6.96 3.49 -9.88
N ARG A 26 6.41 4.28 -8.97
CA ARG A 26 5.52 3.80 -7.90
C ARG A 26 4.17 3.34 -8.43
N THR A 27 3.60 4.05 -9.41
CA THR A 27 2.39 3.64 -10.11
C THR A 27 2.63 2.34 -10.87
N ALA A 28 3.73 2.22 -11.62
CA ALA A 28 4.07 0.99 -12.33
C ALA A 28 4.34 -0.20 -11.38
N GLU A 29 4.92 0.07 -10.20
CA GLU A 29 5.10 -0.93 -9.14
C GLU A 29 3.76 -1.44 -8.61
N LEU A 30 2.84 -0.53 -8.24
CA LEU A 30 1.50 -0.88 -7.75
C LEU A 30 0.74 -1.77 -8.76
N PHE A 31 0.69 -1.36 -10.02
CA PHE A 31 -0.05 -2.08 -11.06
C PHE A 31 0.55 -3.44 -11.38
N ALA A 32 1.86 -3.63 -11.19
CA ALA A 32 2.52 -4.90 -11.47
C ALA A 32 2.16 -6.01 -10.47
N PHE A 33 1.53 -5.70 -9.33
CA PHE A 33 1.05 -6.72 -8.40
C PHE A 33 -0.26 -7.37 -8.83
N MET A 34 -1.09 -6.67 -9.60
CA MET A 34 -2.44 -7.14 -9.94
C MET A 34 -2.53 -8.52 -10.58
N PRO A 35 -1.63 -8.92 -11.50
CA PRO A 35 -1.71 -10.26 -12.10
C PRO A 35 -1.71 -11.40 -11.08
N ARG A 36 -1.14 -11.17 -9.88
CA ARG A 36 -1.19 -12.15 -8.77
C ARG A 36 -2.13 -11.71 -7.66
N ALA A 37 -2.18 -10.43 -7.30
CA ALA A 37 -3.07 -9.93 -6.26
C ALA A 37 -4.56 -10.05 -6.63
N GLY A 38 -4.91 -10.27 -7.91
CA GLY A 38 -6.25 -10.63 -8.36
C GLY A 38 -6.67 -12.06 -8.02
N GLU A 39 -5.76 -12.90 -7.53
CA GLU A 39 -6.07 -14.24 -7.05
C GLU A 39 -6.28 -14.22 -5.53
N PRO A 40 -7.36 -14.81 -5.01
CA PRO A 40 -7.69 -14.73 -3.58
C PRO A 40 -6.63 -15.39 -2.70
N ASP A 41 -5.95 -16.45 -3.14
CA ASP A 41 -4.97 -17.15 -2.29
C ASP A 41 -3.58 -16.49 -2.27
N GLU A 42 -3.36 -15.43 -3.05
CA GLU A 42 -2.09 -14.71 -3.17
C GLU A 42 -1.90 -13.66 -2.04
N VAL A 43 -2.04 -14.10 -0.79
CA VAL A 43 -1.94 -13.29 0.44
C VAL A 43 -0.69 -12.42 0.48
N ALA A 44 0.46 -12.97 0.07
CA ALA A 44 1.73 -12.24 0.05
C ALA A 44 1.71 -11.07 -0.97
N HIS A 45 1.13 -11.29 -2.15
CA HIS A 45 1.03 -10.26 -3.19
C HIS A 45 0.01 -9.18 -2.83
N LEU A 46 -1.11 -9.53 -2.19
CA LEU A 46 -2.05 -8.56 -1.63
C LEU A 46 -1.39 -7.67 -0.58
N HIS A 47 -0.61 -8.25 0.32
CA HIS A 47 0.16 -7.50 1.32
C HIS A 47 1.23 -6.60 0.68
N ASP A 48 1.99 -7.10 -0.29
CA ASP A 48 3.01 -6.31 -0.98
C ASP A 48 2.38 -5.19 -1.84
N MET A 49 1.22 -5.44 -2.45
CA MET A 49 0.42 -4.43 -3.16
C MET A 49 -0.06 -3.34 -2.21
N ARG A 50 -0.49 -3.69 -0.99
CA ARG A 50 -0.84 -2.72 0.07
C ARG A 50 0.34 -1.81 0.39
N ILE A 51 1.54 -2.37 0.51
CA ILE A 51 2.76 -1.59 0.75
C ILE A 51 3.05 -0.66 -0.43
N ALA A 52 2.88 -1.14 -1.67
CA ALA A 52 3.05 -0.32 -2.87
C ALA A 52 2.04 0.84 -2.92
N ALA A 53 0.76 0.59 -2.61
CA ALA A 53 -0.27 1.62 -2.52
C ALA A 53 0.06 2.67 -1.45
N LYS A 54 0.48 2.23 -0.26
CA LYS A 54 0.94 3.14 0.81
C LYS A 54 2.07 4.06 0.35
N ARG A 55 3.08 3.51 -0.34
CA ARG A 55 4.20 4.30 -0.87
C ARG A 55 3.76 5.27 -1.95
N LEU A 56 2.89 4.85 -2.86
CA LEU A 56 2.34 5.73 -3.89
C LEU A 56 1.54 6.87 -3.25
N ARG A 57 0.71 6.59 -2.25
CA ARG A 57 -0.04 7.63 -1.53
C ARG A 57 0.89 8.68 -0.93
N TYR A 58 1.93 8.26 -0.20
CA TYR A 58 2.86 9.19 0.43
C TYR A 58 3.58 10.09 -0.56
N ILE A 59 3.96 9.57 -1.74
CA ILE A 59 4.57 10.45 -2.75
C ILE A 59 3.54 11.39 -3.37
N LEU A 60 2.29 10.97 -3.54
CA LEU A 60 1.22 11.82 -4.07
C LEU A 60 0.82 12.94 -3.09
N GLU A 61 0.88 12.69 -1.78
CA GLU A 61 0.70 13.71 -0.74
C GLU A 61 1.78 14.81 -0.84
N ILE A 62 3.01 14.45 -1.21
CA ILE A 62 4.10 15.42 -1.44
C ILE A 62 3.95 16.11 -2.80
N ALA A 63 3.53 15.36 -3.81
CA ALA A 63 3.46 15.84 -5.18
C ALA A 63 2.25 16.72 -5.49
N GLU A 64 1.33 16.91 -4.53
CA GLU A 64 0.16 17.76 -4.67
C GLU A 64 0.51 19.20 -5.08
N GLU A 65 1.58 19.77 -4.50
CA GLU A 65 2.04 21.12 -4.84
C GLU A 65 2.59 21.21 -6.27
N SER A 66 3.14 20.12 -6.82
CA SER A 66 3.76 20.09 -8.15
C SER A 66 2.81 19.69 -9.27
N PHE A 67 1.84 18.81 -8.99
CA PHE A 67 0.95 18.20 -9.99
C PHE A 67 -0.52 18.64 -9.84
N GLY A 68 -0.78 19.53 -8.88
CA GLY A 68 -2.09 20.15 -8.69
C GLY A 68 -3.19 19.20 -8.20
N PRO A 69 -4.47 19.60 -8.37
CA PRO A 69 -5.62 18.94 -7.74
C PRO A 69 -5.79 17.45 -8.10
N TYR A 70 -5.25 17.02 -9.24
CA TYR A 70 -5.34 15.62 -9.63
C TYR A 70 -4.49 14.72 -8.72
N ALA A 71 -3.31 15.16 -8.28
CA ALA A 71 -2.49 14.39 -7.35
C ALA A 71 -3.19 14.21 -5.99
N ALA A 72 -3.89 15.23 -5.50
CA ALA A 72 -4.73 15.13 -4.29
C ALA A 72 -5.84 14.08 -4.46
N THR A 73 -6.53 14.11 -5.60
CA THR A 73 -7.57 13.11 -5.94
C THR A 73 -6.97 11.70 -6.03
N ALA A 74 -5.82 11.56 -6.69
CA ALA A 74 -5.14 10.29 -6.83
C ALA A 74 -4.65 9.74 -5.48
N SER A 75 -4.18 10.61 -4.59
CA SER A 75 -3.80 10.26 -3.22
C SER A 75 -5.00 9.68 -2.44
N LYS A 76 -6.17 10.33 -2.51
CA LYS A 76 -7.42 9.84 -1.88
C LYS A 76 -7.83 8.47 -2.42
N ARG A 77 -7.81 8.27 -3.74
CA ARG A 77 -8.10 6.95 -4.35
C ARG A 77 -7.10 5.87 -3.95
N THR A 78 -5.83 6.23 -3.87
CA THR A 78 -4.77 5.31 -3.41
C THR A 78 -4.94 4.97 -1.93
N LYS A 79 -5.43 5.91 -1.12
CA LYS A 79 -5.80 5.66 0.28
C LYS A 79 -6.95 4.67 0.40
N GLU A 80 -8.02 4.86 -0.37
CA GLU A 80 -9.16 3.91 -0.42
C GLU A 80 -8.68 2.49 -0.76
N LEU A 81 -7.81 2.36 -1.75
CA LEU A 81 -7.19 1.07 -2.10
C LEU A 81 -6.37 0.48 -0.94
N GLN A 82 -5.50 1.30 -0.36
CA GLN A 82 -4.61 0.90 0.74
C GLN A 82 -5.41 0.44 1.97
N ASP A 83 -6.49 1.14 2.30
CA ASP A 83 -7.34 0.85 3.45
C ASP A 83 -8.10 -0.47 3.20
N LEU A 84 -8.64 -0.69 2.00
CA LEU A 84 -9.31 -1.94 1.65
C LEU A 84 -8.36 -3.15 1.69
N LEU A 85 -7.17 -3.03 1.10
CA LEU A 85 -6.12 -4.06 1.19
C LEU A 85 -5.63 -4.25 2.64
N GLY A 86 -5.71 -3.21 3.47
CA GLY A 86 -5.43 -3.27 4.90
C GLY A 86 -6.40 -4.18 5.64
N GLU A 87 -7.69 -4.00 5.41
CA GLU A 87 -8.73 -4.83 6.03
C GLU A 87 -8.64 -6.30 5.61
N ILE A 88 -8.28 -6.57 4.34
CA ILE A 88 -8.01 -7.94 3.86
C ILE A 88 -6.82 -8.54 4.63
N HIS A 89 -5.71 -7.78 4.71
CA HIS A 89 -4.52 -8.22 5.42
C HIS A 89 -4.77 -8.50 6.91
N ASP A 90 -5.60 -7.68 7.56
CA ASP A 90 -5.98 -7.89 8.96
C ASP A 90 -6.74 -9.20 9.15
N CYS A 91 -7.61 -9.57 8.20
CA CYS A 91 -8.24 -10.88 8.19
C CYS A 91 -7.23 -12.02 7.99
N ASP A 92 -6.31 -11.87 7.03
CA ASP A 92 -5.28 -12.86 6.72
C ASP A 92 -4.31 -13.10 7.90
N VAL A 93 -4.06 -12.08 8.74
CA VAL A 93 -3.23 -12.20 9.95
C VAL A 93 -4.04 -12.72 11.15
N THR A 94 -5.32 -12.35 11.25
CA THR A 94 -6.13 -12.68 12.43
C THR A 94 -6.69 -14.10 12.38
N LEU A 95 -7.17 -14.55 11.22
CA LEU A 95 -7.78 -15.88 11.08
C LEU A 95 -6.85 -17.02 11.53
N PRO A 96 -5.56 -17.09 11.15
CA PRO A 96 -4.65 -18.12 11.64
C PRO A 96 -4.50 -18.11 13.16
N ARG A 97 -4.54 -16.94 13.81
CA ARG A 97 -4.45 -16.81 15.27
C ARG A 97 -5.69 -17.36 15.96
N VAL A 98 -6.88 -17.07 15.43
CA VAL A 98 -8.16 -17.61 15.92
C VAL A 98 -8.19 -19.12 15.78
N LEU A 99 -7.74 -19.66 14.64
CA LEU A 99 -7.65 -21.11 14.43
C LEU A 99 -6.65 -21.77 15.37
N ALA A 100 -5.48 -21.17 15.60
CA ALA A 100 -4.49 -21.68 16.54
C ALA A 100 -5.01 -21.68 17.99
N LEU A 101 -5.73 -20.64 18.41
CA LEU A 101 -6.42 -20.59 19.71
C LEU A 101 -7.47 -21.69 19.83
N THR A 102 -8.28 -21.89 18.79
CA THR A 102 -9.29 -22.94 18.72
C THR A 102 -8.65 -24.33 18.87
N GLY A 103 -7.55 -24.58 18.17
CA GLY A 103 -6.80 -25.84 18.23
C GLY A 103 -6.24 -26.13 19.63
N ARG A 104 -5.64 -25.13 20.27
CA ARG A 104 -5.12 -25.27 21.65
C ARG A 104 -6.22 -25.57 22.66
N ALA A 105 -7.31 -24.81 22.63
CA ALA A 105 -8.45 -25.02 23.51
C ALA A 105 -9.07 -26.43 23.35
N ARG A 106 -9.15 -26.93 22.11
CA ARG A 106 -9.60 -28.31 21.85
C ARG A 106 -8.62 -29.35 22.36
N ALA A 107 -7.32 -29.15 22.21
CA ALA A 107 -6.31 -30.08 22.70
C ALA A 107 -6.35 -30.23 24.23
N GLU A 108 -6.56 -29.13 24.95
CA GLU A 108 -6.73 -29.15 26.42
C GLU A 108 -7.98 -29.95 26.85
N ASP A 109 -9.09 -29.78 26.13
CA ASP A 109 -10.31 -30.55 26.40
C ASP A 109 -10.13 -32.05 26.07
N VAL A 110 -9.37 -32.38 25.02
CA VAL A 110 -8.99 -33.77 24.68
C VAL A 110 -8.16 -34.40 25.80
N GLU A 111 -7.13 -33.71 26.29
CA GLU A 111 -6.32 -34.22 27.41
C GLU A 111 -7.14 -34.34 28.70
N THR A 112 -8.09 -33.43 28.93
CA THR A 112 -9.02 -33.52 30.06
C THR A 112 -9.91 -34.77 29.96
N ALA A 113 -10.47 -35.03 28.78
CA ALA A 113 -11.30 -36.21 28.53
C ALA A 113 -10.50 -37.51 28.71
N ARG A 114 -9.28 -37.55 28.16
CA ARG A 114 -8.35 -38.69 28.29
C ARG A 114 -7.96 -38.94 29.75
N THR A 115 -7.66 -37.88 30.50
CA THR A 115 -7.33 -37.99 31.93
C THR A 115 -8.51 -38.56 32.73
N LYS A 116 -9.73 -38.12 32.44
CA LYS A 116 -10.95 -38.65 33.09
C LYS A 116 -11.23 -40.11 32.72
N ALA A 117 -10.90 -40.53 31.49
CA ALA A 117 -11.05 -41.92 31.06
C ALA A 117 -10.07 -42.87 31.77
N GLY A 118 -8.90 -42.38 32.17
CA GLY A 118 -7.91 -43.16 32.92
C GLY A 118 -7.48 -44.42 32.18
N ALA A 119 -7.62 -45.59 32.83
CA ALA A 119 -7.27 -46.90 32.27
C ALA A 119 -8.44 -47.61 31.57
N ALA A 120 -9.51 -46.89 31.22
CA ALA A 120 -10.63 -47.46 30.48
C ALA A 120 -10.14 -48.06 29.15
N LYS A 121 -10.74 -49.19 28.74
CA LYS A 121 -10.41 -49.86 27.47
C LYS A 121 -10.83 -49.04 26.24
N ASP A 122 -11.77 -48.12 26.42
CA ASP A 122 -12.28 -47.21 25.39
C ASP A 122 -12.81 -45.91 26.03
N LEU A 123 -13.02 -44.87 25.23
CA LEU A 123 -13.52 -43.55 25.67
C LEU A 123 -15.05 -43.50 25.62
N GLU A 124 -15.69 -43.26 26.77
CA GLU A 124 -17.12 -42.98 26.81
C GLU A 124 -17.43 -41.61 26.15
N PRO A 125 -18.35 -41.51 25.18
CA PRO A 125 -18.64 -40.26 24.46
C PRO A 125 -18.99 -39.07 25.35
N LYS A 126 -19.62 -39.32 26.51
CA LYS A 126 -19.97 -38.28 27.49
C LYS A 126 -18.75 -37.55 28.06
N LEU A 127 -17.59 -38.20 28.10
CA LEU A 127 -16.33 -37.60 28.59
C LEU A 127 -15.76 -36.57 27.61
N ALA A 128 -16.09 -36.69 26.32
CA ALA A 128 -15.72 -35.71 25.29
C ALA A 128 -16.71 -34.53 25.21
N SER A 129 -17.89 -34.64 25.83
CA SER A 129 -18.88 -33.57 25.89
C SER A 129 -18.67 -32.66 27.11
N GLY A 130 -18.75 -31.34 26.91
CA GLY A 130 -18.73 -30.38 28.03
C GLY A 130 -17.35 -30.19 28.68
N GLY A 131 -16.28 -30.26 27.90
CA GLY A 131 -14.95 -29.85 28.35
C GLY A 131 -14.93 -28.38 28.83
N PRO A 132 -13.97 -28.01 29.69
CA PRO A 132 -13.89 -26.66 30.27
C PRO A 132 -13.81 -25.56 29.21
N ASN A 133 -13.28 -25.85 28.02
CA ASN A 133 -13.16 -24.89 26.93
C ASN A 133 -14.25 -25.01 25.86
N ALA A 134 -15.29 -25.84 26.07
CA ALA A 134 -16.33 -26.11 25.08
C ALA A 134 -17.04 -24.85 24.56
N GLN A 135 -17.30 -23.89 25.44
CA GLN A 135 -17.89 -22.61 25.06
C GLN A 135 -16.89 -21.71 24.32
N ALA A 136 -15.63 -21.71 24.75
CA ALA A 136 -14.58 -20.86 24.17
C ALA A 136 -14.33 -21.19 22.70
N TYR A 137 -14.11 -22.47 22.35
CA TYR A 137 -13.88 -22.82 20.95
C TYR A 137 -15.15 -22.74 20.07
N ARG A 138 -16.37 -22.73 20.64
CA ARG A 138 -17.60 -22.38 19.90
C ARG A 138 -17.60 -20.90 19.49
N GLY A 139 -17.26 -20.00 20.42
CA GLY A 139 -17.11 -18.57 20.12
C GLY A 139 -16.01 -18.31 19.10
N LEU A 140 -14.85 -18.97 19.25
CA LEU A 140 -13.76 -18.86 18.30
C LEU A 140 -14.12 -19.43 16.92
N ALA A 141 -14.92 -20.50 16.85
CA ALA A 141 -15.41 -21.03 15.57
C ALA A 141 -16.30 -20.02 14.85
N ALA A 142 -17.22 -19.36 15.56
CA ALA A 142 -18.03 -18.28 14.98
C ALA A 142 -17.16 -17.12 14.48
N LEU A 143 -16.12 -16.75 15.24
CA LEU A 143 -15.17 -15.71 14.86
C LEU A 143 -14.35 -16.10 13.63
N ALA A 144 -13.93 -17.36 13.51
CA ALA A 144 -13.23 -17.87 12.34
C ALA A 144 -14.11 -17.81 11.09
N THR A 145 -15.39 -18.19 11.20
CA THR A 145 -16.38 -18.05 10.12
C THR A 145 -16.53 -16.59 9.71
N TYR A 146 -16.65 -15.68 10.69
CA TYR A 146 -16.74 -14.24 10.44
C TYR A 146 -15.52 -13.71 9.66
N TYR A 147 -14.29 -14.00 10.12
CA TYR A 147 -13.10 -13.49 9.43
C TYR A 147 -12.94 -14.05 8.03
N ARG A 148 -13.30 -15.33 7.81
CA ARG A 148 -13.28 -15.92 6.47
C ARG A 148 -14.28 -15.23 5.53
N ALA A 149 -15.54 -15.12 5.95
CA ALA A 149 -16.59 -14.47 5.15
C ALA A 149 -16.29 -12.98 4.90
N ARG A 150 -15.82 -12.26 5.93
CA ARG A 150 -15.40 -10.86 5.80
C ARG A 150 -14.27 -10.71 4.79
N ARG A 151 -13.28 -11.59 4.84
CA ARG A 151 -12.13 -11.56 3.93
C ARG A 151 -12.56 -11.73 2.48
N GLU A 152 -13.43 -12.69 2.20
CA GLU A 152 -14.00 -12.92 0.85
C GLU A 152 -14.78 -11.69 0.36
N LEU A 153 -15.68 -11.15 1.18
CA LEU A 153 -16.44 -9.94 0.85
C LEU A 153 -15.53 -8.74 0.55
N LEU A 154 -14.48 -8.53 1.35
CA LEU A 154 -13.53 -7.44 1.14
C LEU A 154 -12.71 -7.63 -0.14
N PHE A 155 -12.36 -8.88 -0.48
CA PHE A 155 -11.67 -9.21 -1.70
C PHE A 155 -12.52 -8.91 -2.93
N ASP A 156 -13.80 -9.27 -2.93
CA ASP A 156 -14.75 -8.92 -4.01
C ASP A 156 -14.85 -7.40 -4.19
N ARG A 157 -14.96 -6.66 -3.07
CA ARG A 157 -14.97 -5.19 -3.10
C ARG A 157 -13.67 -4.62 -3.66
N PHE A 158 -12.54 -5.26 -3.39
CA PHE A 158 -11.24 -4.86 -3.92
C PHE A 158 -11.19 -5.00 -5.43
N LEU A 159 -11.67 -6.12 -5.98
CA LEU A 159 -11.74 -6.32 -7.42
C LEU A 159 -12.63 -5.27 -8.10
N VAL A 160 -13.84 -5.04 -7.56
CA VAL A 160 -14.76 -4.01 -8.07
C VAL A 160 -14.13 -2.61 -8.03
N PHE A 161 -13.47 -2.27 -6.92
CA PHE A 161 -12.80 -0.98 -6.77
C PHE A 161 -11.64 -0.83 -7.78
N TRP A 162 -10.84 -1.89 -7.95
CA TRP A 162 -9.74 -1.90 -8.89
C TRP A 162 -10.20 -1.73 -10.34
N GLU A 163 -11.26 -2.44 -10.75
CA GLU A 163 -11.88 -2.27 -12.06
C GLU A 163 -12.40 -0.85 -12.28
N ALA A 164 -12.98 -0.22 -11.26
CA ALA A 164 -13.41 1.16 -11.32
C ALA A 164 -12.22 2.11 -11.57
N LEU A 165 -11.09 1.93 -10.86
CA LEU A 165 -9.87 2.71 -11.10
C LEU A 165 -9.36 2.57 -12.54
N GLN A 166 -9.37 1.35 -13.08
CA GLN A 166 -8.94 1.10 -14.45
C GLN A 166 -9.86 1.77 -15.48
N ARG A 167 -11.18 1.62 -15.31
CA ARG A 167 -12.19 2.26 -16.17
C ARG A 167 -12.15 3.78 -16.11
N GLU A 168 -11.82 4.33 -14.96
CA GLU A 168 -11.56 5.76 -14.77
C GLU A 168 -10.17 6.19 -15.31
N GLY A 169 -9.40 5.31 -15.95
CA GLY A 169 -8.10 5.65 -16.52
C GLY A 169 -7.11 6.19 -15.49
N PHE A 170 -7.22 5.75 -14.22
CA PHE A 170 -6.44 6.28 -13.09
C PHE A 170 -4.95 6.41 -13.41
N ARG A 171 -4.35 5.35 -13.98
CA ARG A 171 -2.94 5.34 -14.37
C ARG A 171 -2.61 6.39 -15.42
N ALA A 172 -3.36 6.42 -16.52
CA ALA A 172 -3.10 7.32 -17.63
C ALA A 172 -3.25 8.79 -17.20
N ARG A 173 -4.30 9.10 -16.42
CA ARG A 173 -4.53 10.45 -15.90
C ARG A 173 -3.46 10.88 -14.89
N LEU A 174 -2.98 9.96 -14.05
CA LEU A 174 -1.90 10.26 -13.12
C LEU A 174 -0.56 10.49 -13.85
N GLU A 175 -0.24 9.66 -14.83
CA GLU A 175 0.94 9.85 -15.67
C GLU A 175 0.86 11.16 -16.48
N TYR A 176 -0.33 11.53 -16.98
CA TYR A 176 -0.57 12.80 -17.65
C TYR A 176 -0.40 13.99 -16.70
N ALA A 177 -1.02 13.98 -15.51
CA ALA A 177 -0.92 15.06 -14.54
C ALA A 177 0.51 15.27 -14.01
N ALA A 178 1.31 14.19 -13.98
CA ALA A 178 2.72 14.30 -13.62
C ALA A 178 3.58 14.95 -14.74
N ALA A 179 3.16 14.81 -16.01
CA ALA A 179 3.85 15.38 -17.17
C ALA A 179 3.40 16.81 -17.49
N GLU A 180 2.09 17.09 -17.42
CA GLU A 180 1.50 18.40 -17.66
C GLU A 180 1.56 19.25 -16.39
N ARG A 181 2.73 19.83 -16.14
CA ARG A 181 2.92 20.79 -15.05
C ARG A 181 2.02 22.00 -15.28
N PRO A 182 1.41 22.60 -14.24
CA PRO A 182 1.06 24.01 -14.31
C PRO A 182 2.36 24.77 -14.57
N GLY A 183 2.38 25.66 -15.56
CA GLY A 183 3.58 26.42 -15.92
C GLY A 183 4.27 26.98 -14.68
N GLY A 184 5.54 26.59 -14.46
CA GLY A 184 6.39 27.28 -13.51
C GLY A 184 6.52 28.76 -13.90
N PRO A 185 6.81 29.67 -12.97
CA PRO A 185 6.99 31.08 -13.29
C PRO A 185 8.00 31.21 -14.42
N GLU A 186 7.65 31.98 -15.45
CA GLU A 186 8.55 32.31 -16.55
C GLU A 186 9.90 32.76 -15.99
N PRO A 187 11.04 32.32 -16.57
CA PRO A 187 12.32 32.92 -16.23
C PRO A 187 12.20 34.41 -16.55
N SER A 188 12.29 35.24 -15.51
CA SER A 188 12.33 36.69 -15.61
C SER A 188 13.28 37.08 -16.75
N ALA A 189 12.70 37.63 -17.81
CA ALA A 189 13.40 38.20 -18.93
C ALA A 189 13.92 39.59 -18.56
N ASP A 190 14.73 39.69 -17.51
CA ASP A 190 15.58 40.85 -17.29
C ASP A 190 17.02 40.46 -17.61
N GLY A 191 17.28 40.42 -18.90
CA GLY A 191 18.62 40.64 -19.42
C GLY A 191 19.00 42.10 -19.17
N ASN A 192 20.11 42.31 -18.48
CA ASN A 192 21.01 43.39 -18.90
C ASN A 192 22.45 42.95 -18.71
N GLY A 193 23.00 42.38 -19.78
CA GLY A 193 24.44 42.30 -19.96
C GLY A 193 25.00 43.71 -20.15
N ARG A 194 26.02 44.07 -19.38
CA ARG A 194 27.01 45.05 -19.83
C ARG A 194 28.30 44.32 -20.15
N ALA A 195 28.50 44.17 -21.45
CA ALA A 195 29.76 43.86 -22.08
C ALA A 195 30.82 44.86 -21.63
N GLY A 196 32.04 44.36 -21.41
CA GLY A 196 33.22 45.20 -21.35
C GLY A 196 33.51 45.81 -22.71
N GLU A 197 34.03 47.03 -22.70
CA GLU A 197 34.76 47.59 -23.84
C GLU A 197 36.16 48.05 -23.39
N PRO A 198 37.16 47.97 -24.30
CA PRO A 198 38.56 48.23 -23.98
C PRO A 198 39.04 49.63 -24.40
N GLY A 199 39.92 50.21 -23.56
CA GLY A 199 41.09 50.99 -23.96
C GLY A 199 40.93 52.43 -24.46
N LEU A 200 41.58 53.37 -23.76
CA LEU A 200 42.34 54.47 -24.40
C LEU A 200 43.33 55.12 -23.42
N ARG A 201 44.60 55.09 -23.83
CA ARG A 201 45.70 55.88 -23.26
C ARG A 201 45.53 57.35 -23.69
N SER A 202 45.79 58.29 -22.79
CA SER A 202 46.46 59.55 -23.15
C SER A 202 47.17 60.14 -21.94
N ALA A 203 48.44 60.47 -22.15
CA ALA A 203 49.26 61.29 -21.28
C ALA A 203 48.73 62.74 -21.21
N LEU A 204 49.06 63.46 -20.14
CA LEU A 204 49.73 64.76 -20.18
C LEU A 204 50.22 65.15 -18.77
N SER A 205 51.26 65.98 -18.79
CA SER A 205 52.26 66.21 -17.75
C SER A 205 52.10 67.61 -17.13
N THR A 206 52.27 67.71 -15.80
CA THR A 206 52.83 68.82 -14.97
C THR A 206 52.29 70.27 -15.08
N PRO A 207 52.65 71.21 -14.17
CA PRO A 207 53.49 71.09 -12.96
C PRO A 207 52.75 71.14 -11.62
#